data_AF-E8ZAL8-F1
#
_entry.id   AF-E8ZAL8-F1
#
_cell.length_a   1.000
_cell.length_b   1.000
_cell.length_c   1.000
_cell.angle_alpha   90.00
_cell.angle_beta   90.00
_cell.angle_gamma   90.00
#
_symmetry.space_group_name_H-M   'P 1'
#
loop_
_entity.id
_entity.type
_entity.pdbx_description
1 polymer ?
#
loop_
_entity_poly.entity_id
_entity_poly.type
_entity_poly.pdbx_seq_one_letter_code
_entity_poly.pdbx_strand_id
1 'polypeptide(L)' 'DSLLAPWREGKYRSHFDWHLIEHFKPFGGIRIEDNIIIHDNKIENMTRDLHLA' A
#
# COMPACT_ATOMS: atom_id res chain seq x y z
N ASP A 1 -0.72 6.42 -18.70
CA ASP A 1 -0.52 4.96 -18.55
C ASP A 1 -0.39 4.56 -17.10
N SER A 2 -1.12 3.52 -16.69
CA SER A 2 -1.04 2.94 -15.34
C SER A 2 0.13 1.95 -15.26
N LEU A 3 0.81 1.84 -14.11
CA LEU A 3 1.76 0.75 -13.84
C LEU A 3 1.13 -0.65 -13.99
N LEU A 4 -0.21 -0.74 -13.95
CA LEU A 4 -0.95 -1.98 -14.17
C LEU A 4 -1.13 -2.33 -15.67
N ALA A 5 -0.90 -1.40 -16.60
CA ALA A 5 -1.18 -1.60 -18.02
C ALA A 5 -0.39 -2.77 -18.64
N PRO A 6 0.93 -2.93 -18.41
CA PRO A 6 1.67 -4.07 -18.96
C PRO A 6 1.15 -5.43 -18.48
N TRP A 7 0.59 -5.47 -17.27
CA TRP A 7 0.04 -6.68 -16.66
C TRP A 7 -1.36 -7.01 -17.19
N ARG A 8 -2.10 -5.99 -17.63
CA ARG A 8 -3.41 -6.14 -18.26
C ARG A 8 -3.32 -6.72 -19.67
N GLU A 9 -2.26 -6.38 -20.38
CA GLU A 9 -2.05 -6.77 -21.78
C GLU A 9 -1.10 -7.98 -21.93
N GLY A 10 -0.36 -8.32 -20.88
CA GLY A 10 0.65 -9.38 -20.90
C GLY A 10 0.13 -10.79 -20.59
N LYS A 11 1.03 -11.76 -20.74
CA LYS A 11 0.78 -13.19 -20.50
C LYS A 11 0.29 -13.55 -19.08
N TYR A 12 0.48 -12.65 -18.11
CA TYR A 12 0.07 -12.86 -16.72
C TYR A 12 -1.32 -12.30 -16.39
N ARG A 13 -2.03 -11.73 -17.37
CA ARG A 13 -3.34 -11.09 -17.19
C ARG A 13 -4.32 -11.92 -16.36
N SER A 14 -4.36 -13.23 -16.55
CA SER A 14 -5.30 -14.13 -15.89
C SER A 14 -5.08 -14.31 -14.38
N HIS A 15 -3.93 -13.86 -13.85
CA HIS A 15 -3.63 -13.95 -12.42
C HIS A 15 -4.15 -12.77 -11.59
N PHE A 16 -4.76 -11.77 -12.23
CA PHE A 16 -5.29 -10.58 -11.58
C PHE A 16 -6.82 -10.57 -11.62
N ASP A 17 -7.45 -10.27 -10.49
CA ASP A 17 -8.88 -9.93 -10.47
C ASP A 17 -9.09 -8.49 -10.97
N TRP A 18 -9.25 -8.35 -12.28
CA TRP A 18 -9.45 -7.05 -12.91
C TRP A 18 -10.76 -6.38 -12.53
N HIS A 19 -11.79 -7.14 -12.18
CA HIS A 19 -13.06 -6.58 -11.72
C HIS A 19 -12.86 -5.92 -10.35
N LEU A 20 -12.18 -6.59 -9.43
CA LEU A 20 -11.87 -6.06 -8.11
C LEU A 20 -10.90 -4.87 -8.18
N ILE A 21 -9.91 -4.91 -9.07
CA ILE A 21 -9.00 -3.78 -9.30
C ILE A 21 -9.76 -2.54 -9.79
N GLU A 22 -10.65 -2.67 -10.77
CA GLU A 22 -11.46 -1.53 -11.24
C GLU A 22 -12.43 -1.04 -10.16
N HIS A 23 -12.96 -1.94 -9.32
CA HIS A 23 -13.78 -1.55 -8.18
C HIS A 23 -13.02 -0.67 -7.16
N PHE A 24 -11.74 -0.96 -6.89
CA PHE A 24 -10.93 -0.19 -5.94
C PHE A 24 -10.17 1.01 -6.54
N LYS A 25 -10.04 1.08 -7.86
CA LYS A 25 -9.34 2.17 -8.55
C LYS A 25 -9.84 3.58 -8.19
N PRO A 26 -11.15 3.84 -7.95
CA PRO A 26 -11.63 5.15 -7.53
C PRO A 26 -11.08 5.62 -6.16
N PHE A 27 -10.60 4.72 -5.31
CA PHE A 27 -10.00 5.06 -4.02
C PHE A 27 -8.52 5.48 -4.15
N GLY A 28 -7.93 5.39 -5.34
CA GLY A 28 -6.54 5.76 -5.61
C GLY A 28 -5.55 4.73 -5.06
N GLY A 29 -5.22 4.82 -3.78
CA GLY A 29 -4.24 3.95 -3.11
C GLY A 29 -4.12 4.27 -1.62
N ILE A 30 -3.42 3.40 -0.89
CA ILE A 30 -3.28 3.48 0.57
C ILE A 30 -1.79 3.63 0.91
N ARG A 31 -1.46 4.57 1.79
CA ARG A 31 -0.17 4.66 2.46
C ARG A 31 -0.40 4.98 3.93
N ILE A 32 0.25 4.23 4.81
CA ILE A 32 0.33 4.50 6.24
C ILE A 32 1.82 4.64 6.56
N GLU A 33 2.19 5.72 7.25
CA GLU A 33 3.58 6.09 7.51
C GLU A 33 3.70 6.58 8.95
N ASP A 34 4.68 6.04 9.68
CA ASP A 34 4.98 6.39 11.06
C ASP A 34 6.41 6.95 11.17
N ASN A 35 6.68 7.66 12.26
CA ASN A 35 8.03 8.11 12.62
C ASN A 35 8.54 7.29 13.80
N ILE A 36 9.73 6.71 13.62
CA ILE A 36 10.33 5.74 14.52
C ILE A 36 11.66 6.28 15.06
N ILE A 37 11.86 6.17 16.38
CA ILE A 37 13.17 6.37 17.03
C ILE A 37 13.72 4.99 17.40
N ILE A 38 14.98 4.75 17.02
CA ILE A 38 15.72 3.54 17.38
C ILE A 38 16.56 3.84 18.62
N HIS A 39 16.45 2.97 19.62
CA HIS A 39 17.27 2.97 20.84
C HIS A 39 18.00 1.63 20.96
N ASP A 40 18.98 1.52 21.85
CA ASP A 40 19.82 0.31 21.99
C ASP A 40 19.00 -0.98 22.26
N ASN A 41 17.97 -0.88 23.11
CA ASN A 41 17.14 -2.03 23.54
C ASN A 41 15.64 -1.84 23.28
N LYS A 42 15.22 -0.80 22.54
CA LYS A 42 13.81 -0.57 22.21
C LYS A 42 13.63 0.15 20.87
N ILE A 43 12.46 -0.04 20.27
CA ILE A 43 11.96 0.74 19.13
C ILE A 43 10.79 1.57 19.63
N GLU A 44 10.84 2.87 19.40
CA GLU A 44 9.79 3.80 19.80
C GLU A 44 9.05 4.29 18.55
N ASN A 45 7.76 4.01 18.48
CA ASN A 45 6.91 4.50 17.40
C ASN A 45 6.17 5.74 17.90
N MET A 46 6.78 6.90 17.70
CA MET A 46 6.26 8.18 18.18
C MET A 46 4.85 8.44 17.67
N THR A 47 4.56 8.08 16.41
CA THR A 47 3.26 8.29 15.78
C THR A 47 2.18 7.48 16.48
N ARG A 48 2.46 6.23 16.84
CA ARG A 48 1.50 5.33 17.51
C ARG A 48 1.38 5.59 19.00
N ASP A 49 2.45 6.00 19.66
CA ASP A 49 2.43 6.35 21.09
C ASP A 49 1.51 7.57 21.37
N LEU A 50 1.34 8.46 20.39
CA LEU A 50 0.36 9.56 20.43
C LEU A 50 -1.08 9.13 20.09
N HIS A 51 -1.34 7.83 19.94
CA HIS A 51 -2.66 7.25 19.65
C HIS A 51 -3.29 7.82 18.36
N LEU A 52 -2.46 8.12 17.35
CA LEU A 52 -2.96 8.50 16.03
C LEU A 52 -3.57 7.27 15.33
N ALA A 53 -4.89 7.31 15.16
CA ALA A 53 -5.69 6.27 14.50
C ALA A 53 -5.47 6.25 12.98
#